data_AF-A0A9X0CZV0-F1
#
_entry.id   AF-A0A9X0CZV0-F1
#
_cell.length_a   1.000
_cell.length_b   1.000
_cell.length_c   1.000
_cell.angle_alpha   90.00
_cell.angle_beta   90.00
_cell.angle_gamma   90.00
#
_symmetry.space_group_name_H-M   'P 1'
#
loop_
_entity.id
_entity.type
_entity.pdbx_description
1 polymer ?
#
loop_
_entity_poly.entity_id
_entity_poly.type
_entity_poly.pdbx_seq_one_letter_code
_entity_poly.pdbx_strand_id
1 'polypeptide(L)'
;MEELQLFRGYTVLIKGKKRRDAVCIVLSDDSISDDKIRMNRVVRRNLRVRLGDIVSVQACPDVNYGKRIHVLPIDDTVEGLTGNLFDVFLKPYFLEAYRPIRKGDMFLVRDGMRAVEFKIIETDPSPYCIVAPDTVIHCEGEPVKREEEEESLNEVGYDGIGGCKNNWLRLKRWWSYHSDIPSCSVLLV
;
A
#
# COMPACT_ATOMS: atom_id res chain seq x y z
N MET A 1 -8.48 -9.08 16.77
CA MET A 1 -9.36 -9.22 15.57
C MET A 1 -10.84 -9.19 15.94
N GLU A 2 -11.25 -9.85 17.02
CA GLU A 2 -12.64 -9.90 17.49
C GLU A 2 -13.24 -8.52 17.75
N GLU A 3 -12.48 -7.62 18.41
CA GLU A 3 -12.92 -6.24 18.67
C GLU A 3 -13.23 -5.44 17.39
N LEU A 4 -12.50 -5.72 16.31
CA LEU A 4 -12.68 -5.07 15.01
C LEU A 4 -13.64 -5.83 14.10
N GLN A 5 -14.22 -6.94 14.57
CA GLN A 5 -15.10 -7.82 13.80
C GLN A 5 -14.46 -8.29 12.48
N LEU A 6 -13.14 -8.50 12.49
CA LEU A 6 -12.37 -8.97 11.34
C LEU A 6 -12.19 -10.47 11.41
N PHE A 7 -12.38 -11.16 10.28
CA PHE A 7 -12.15 -12.59 10.16
C PHE A 7 -10.92 -12.88 9.29
N ARG A 8 -10.33 -14.06 9.48
CA ARG A 8 -9.19 -14.51 8.67
C ARG A 8 -9.55 -14.50 7.18
N GLY A 9 -8.71 -13.88 6.37
CA GLY A 9 -8.92 -13.77 4.92
C GLY A 9 -9.71 -12.54 4.50
N TYR A 10 -10.23 -11.73 5.44
CA TYR A 10 -10.92 -10.49 5.08
C TYR A 10 -9.96 -9.45 4.53
N THR A 11 -10.46 -8.68 3.57
CA THR A 11 -9.77 -7.53 3.01
C THR A 11 -9.93 -6.33 3.92
N VAL A 12 -8.82 -5.66 4.21
CA VAL A 12 -8.76 -4.50 5.09
C VAL A 12 -8.05 -3.35 4.38
N LEU A 13 -8.50 -2.13 4.67
CA LEU A 13 -7.85 -0.89 4.28
C LEU A 13 -7.02 -0.39 5.45
N ILE A 14 -5.71 -0.27 5.23
CA ILE A 14 -4.78 0.28 6.21
C ILE A 14 -4.45 1.70 5.79
N LYS A 15 -4.61 2.67 6.70
CA LYS A 15 -4.26 4.08 6.49
C LYS A 15 -2.99 4.41 7.27
N GLY A 16 -1.99 4.91 6.54
CA GLY A 16 -0.69 5.33 7.05
C GLY A 16 -0.54 6.85 7.08
N LYS A 17 0.72 7.31 6.93
CA LYS A 17 1.06 8.74 6.94
C LYS A 17 0.88 9.34 5.54
N LYS A 18 0.89 10.67 5.43
CA LYS A 18 0.84 11.43 4.16
C LYS A 18 -0.32 11.01 3.24
N ARG A 19 -1.49 10.68 3.82
CA ARG A 19 -2.69 10.19 3.09
C ARG A 19 -2.43 8.95 2.22
N ARG A 20 -1.43 8.14 2.58
CA ARG A 20 -1.19 6.85 1.94
C ARG A 20 -1.97 5.76 2.65
N ASP A 21 -2.50 4.85 1.88
CA ASP A 21 -3.32 3.73 2.29
C ASP A 21 -2.96 2.52 1.41
N ALA A 22 -3.16 1.33 1.96
CA ALA A 22 -2.88 0.07 1.28
C ALA A 22 -4.00 -0.92 1.60
N VAL A 23 -4.35 -1.75 0.62
CA VAL A 23 -5.34 -2.82 0.79
C VAL A 23 -4.59 -4.11 1.07
N CYS A 24 -4.95 -4.82 2.13
CA CYS A 24 -4.27 -6.03 2.59
C CYS A 24 -5.27 -7.10 3.00
N ILE A 25 -4.81 -8.35 3.08
CA ILE A 25 -5.58 -9.45 3.64
C ILE A 25 -5.15 -9.64 5.09
N VAL A 26 -6.10 -9.72 6.01
CA VAL A 26 -5.83 -9.97 7.42
C VAL A 26 -5.63 -11.45 7.68
N LEU A 27 -4.60 -11.78 8.44
CA LEU A 27 -4.31 -13.14 8.91
C LEU A 27 -4.16 -13.12 10.44
N SER A 28 -4.63 -14.20 11.05
CA SER A 28 -4.44 -14.45 12.48
C SER A 28 -3.01 -14.90 12.78
N ASP A 29 -2.43 -14.35 13.84
CA ASP A 29 -1.09 -14.71 14.32
C ASP A 29 -1.05 -14.51 15.84
N ASP A 30 -1.06 -15.63 16.58
CA ASP A 30 -1.12 -15.66 18.04
C ASP A 30 0.22 -15.24 18.69
N SER A 31 1.27 -15.00 17.89
CA SER A 31 2.59 -14.56 18.36
C SER A 31 2.67 -13.04 18.58
N ILE A 32 1.61 -12.29 18.33
CA ILE A 32 1.60 -10.82 18.29
C ILE A 32 0.68 -10.30 19.38
N SER A 33 1.07 -9.21 20.05
CA SER A 33 0.21 -8.54 21.03
C SER A 33 -0.94 -7.80 20.36
N ASP A 34 -2.08 -7.68 21.07
CA ASP A 34 -3.32 -7.12 20.52
C ASP A 34 -3.20 -5.67 20.02
N ASP A 35 -2.24 -4.92 20.55
CA ASP A 35 -1.93 -3.53 20.19
C ASP A 35 -1.03 -3.39 18.96
N LYS A 36 -0.60 -4.49 18.33
CA LYS A 36 0.39 -4.49 17.24
C LYS A 36 -0.12 -5.13 15.97
N ILE A 37 0.37 -4.59 14.85
CA ILE A 37 0.17 -5.15 13.51
C ILE A 37 1.52 -5.50 12.89
N ARG A 38 1.64 -6.71 12.34
CA ARG A 38 2.81 -7.16 11.59
C ARG A 38 2.54 -6.99 10.10
N MET A 39 3.41 -6.24 9.43
CA MET A 39 3.40 -6.04 7.99
C MET A 39 4.82 -6.04 7.44
N ASN A 40 5.00 -6.44 6.19
CA ASN A 40 6.32 -6.52 5.57
C ASN A 40 6.89 -5.13 5.24
N ARG A 41 8.16 -5.08 4.80
CA ARG A 41 8.83 -3.82 4.43
C ARG A 41 8.14 -3.10 3.27
N VAL A 42 7.57 -3.84 2.31
CA VAL A 42 6.89 -3.31 1.13
C VAL A 42 5.65 -2.50 1.53
N VAL A 43 4.76 -3.10 2.35
CA VAL A 43 3.54 -2.44 2.84
C VAL A 43 3.88 -1.20 3.68
N ARG A 44 4.90 -1.27 4.55
CA ARG A 44 5.37 -0.09 5.30
C ARG A 44 5.86 1.04 4.41
N ARG A 45 6.60 0.72 3.33
CA ARG A 45 7.05 1.71 2.33
C ARG A 45 5.84 2.37 1.66
N ASN A 46 4.85 1.58 1.22
CA ASN A 46 3.63 2.09 0.58
C ASN A 46 2.86 3.03 1.52
N LEU A 47 2.69 2.65 2.80
CA LEU A 47 2.02 3.45 3.83
C LEU A 47 2.83 4.63 4.39
N ARG A 48 4.11 4.74 4.03
CA ARG A 48 5.06 5.76 4.53
C ARG A 48 5.21 5.73 6.06
N VAL A 49 5.28 4.53 6.62
CA VAL A 49 5.41 4.29 8.06
C VAL A 49 6.71 3.56 8.42
N ARG A 50 7.20 3.77 9.64
CA ARG A 50 8.33 3.08 10.25
C ARG A 50 7.86 2.13 11.34
N LEU A 51 8.78 1.32 11.88
CA LEU A 51 8.47 0.47 13.04
C LEU A 51 8.11 1.36 14.23
N GLY A 52 7.01 1.04 14.92
CA GLY A 52 6.49 1.82 16.04
C GLY A 52 5.53 2.94 15.64
N ASP A 53 5.34 3.23 14.35
CA ASP A 53 4.31 4.15 13.90
C ASP A 53 2.90 3.55 14.06
N ILE A 54 1.93 4.41 14.37
CA ILE A 54 0.52 4.03 14.49
C ILE A 54 -0.14 4.10 13.11
N VAL A 55 -0.96 3.09 12.80
CA VAL A 55 -1.78 3.02 11.58
C VAL A 55 -3.24 2.80 11.96
N SER A 56 -4.16 3.17 11.07
CA SER A 56 -5.58 2.85 11.23
C SER A 56 -5.94 1.67 10.32
N VAL A 57 -6.72 0.72 10.83
CA VAL A 57 -7.19 -0.46 10.09
C VAL A 57 -8.71 -0.40 10.03
N GLN A 58 -9.27 -0.60 8.84
CA GLN A 58 -10.71 -0.59 8.59
C GLN A 58 -11.08 -1.78 7.71
N ALA A 59 -12.24 -2.41 7.94
CA ALA A 59 -12.75 -3.43 7.02
C ALA A 59 -13.00 -2.82 5.64
N CYS A 60 -12.69 -3.57 4.58
CA CYS A 60 -12.89 -3.14 3.20
C CYS A 60 -13.56 -4.27 2.41
N PRO A 61 -14.88 -4.48 2.59
CA PRO A 61 -15.62 -5.55 1.92
C PRO A 61 -15.85 -5.29 0.43
N ASP A 62 -15.84 -4.02 0.00
CA ASP A 62 -16.27 -3.60 -1.35
C ASP A 62 -15.16 -3.70 -2.41
N VAL A 63 -14.18 -4.61 -2.22
CA VAL A 63 -13.07 -4.76 -3.16
C VAL A 63 -13.46 -5.71 -4.29
N ASN A 64 -13.62 -5.14 -5.48
CA ASN A 64 -13.98 -5.89 -6.69
C ASN A 64 -12.77 -6.58 -7.33
N TYR A 65 -13.04 -7.62 -8.12
CA TYR A 65 -12.03 -8.20 -9.01
C TYR A 65 -11.61 -7.21 -10.10
N GLY A 66 -10.31 -7.17 -10.37
CA GLY A 66 -9.73 -6.33 -11.40
C GLY A 66 -10.08 -6.85 -12.80
N LYS A 67 -10.51 -5.96 -13.68
CA LYS A 67 -10.62 -6.23 -15.12
C LYS A 67 -9.26 -6.14 -15.78
N ARG A 68 -8.53 -5.06 -15.46
CA ARG A 68 -7.19 -4.80 -15.98
C ARG A 68 -6.37 -3.99 -15.02
N ILE A 69 -5.06 -4.20 -15.05
CA ILE A 69 -4.09 -3.48 -14.25
C ILE A 69 -2.92 -3.09 -15.15
N HIS A 70 -2.33 -1.92 -14.90
CA HIS A 70 -1.13 -1.47 -15.59
C HIS A 70 0.00 -1.33 -14.57
N VAL A 71 1.07 -2.09 -14.79
CA VAL A 71 2.23 -2.14 -13.91
C VAL A 71 3.49 -1.85 -14.71
N LEU A 72 4.38 -1.02 -14.18
CA LEU A 72 5.65 -0.71 -14.84
C LEU A 72 6.80 -1.05 -13.90
N PRO A 73 7.90 -1.61 -14.43
CA PRO A 73 9.08 -1.85 -13.62
C PRO A 73 9.79 -0.53 -13.26
N ILE A 74 10.63 -0.58 -12.21
CA ILE A 74 11.59 0.48 -11.92
C ILE A 74 12.83 0.28 -12.77
N ASP A 75 13.29 1.36 -13.39
CA ASP A 75 14.40 1.42 -14.36
C ASP A 75 15.65 0.65 -13.90
N ASP A 76 16.18 0.96 -12.72
CA ASP A 76 17.41 0.36 -12.20
C ASP A 76 17.30 -1.14 -11.90
N THR A 77 16.08 -1.66 -11.72
CA THR A 77 15.86 -3.08 -11.43
C THR A 77 15.71 -3.95 -12.68
N VAL A 78 15.57 -3.33 -13.86
CA VAL A 78 15.41 -4.03 -15.13
C VAL A 78 16.59 -3.88 -16.09
N GLU A 79 17.63 -3.14 -15.68
CA GLU A 79 18.86 -3.04 -16.45
C GLU A 79 19.50 -4.42 -16.69
N GLY A 80 19.74 -4.74 -17.96
CA GLY A 80 20.32 -6.04 -18.36
C GLY A 80 19.38 -7.25 -18.20
N LEU A 81 18.08 -7.03 -17.95
CA LEU A 81 17.08 -8.07 -18.12
C LEU A 81 16.75 -8.25 -19.59
N THR A 82 16.76 -9.50 -20.03
CA THR A 82 16.25 -9.91 -21.34
C THR A 82 15.11 -10.90 -21.14
N GLY A 83 14.04 -10.76 -21.92
CA GLY A 83 12.87 -11.63 -21.85
C GLY A 83 11.58 -10.93 -21.40
N ASN A 84 10.50 -11.70 -21.29
CA ASN A 84 9.19 -11.20 -20.93
C ASN A 84 9.03 -11.08 -19.41
N LEU A 85 8.91 -9.85 -18.90
CA LEU A 85 8.69 -9.58 -17.47
C LEU A 85 7.39 -10.20 -16.96
N PHE A 86 6.37 -10.32 -17.82
CA PHE A 86 5.08 -10.87 -17.45
C PHE A 86 5.18 -12.35 -17.07
N ASP A 87 5.72 -13.19 -17.94
CA ASP A 87 5.76 -14.64 -17.72
C ASP A 87 6.71 -15.03 -16.58
N VAL A 88 7.83 -14.31 -16.44
CA VAL A 88 8.88 -14.63 -15.48
C VAL A 88 8.57 -14.11 -14.07
N PHE A 89 8.04 -12.89 -13.96
CA PHE A 89 7.83 -12.24 -12.64
C PHE A 89 6.35 -12.09 -12.29
N LEU A 90 5.56 -11.43 -13.14
CA LEU A 90 4.20 -11.02 -12.77
C LEU A 90 3.24 -12.21 -12.67
N LYS A 91 3.30 -13.12 -13.63
CA LYS A 91 2.45 -14.31 -13.69
C LYS A 91 2.62 -15.18 -12.44
N PRO A 92 3.81 -15.67 -12.05
CA PRO A 92 3.95 -16.48 -10.83
C PRO A 92 3.65 -15.68 -9.56
N TYR A 93 3.80 -14.35 -9.56
CA TYR A 93 3.47 -13.52 -8.40
C TYR A 93 1.96 -13.43 -8.14
N PHE A 94 1.14 -13.33 -9.19
CA PHE A 94 -0.31 -13.17 -9.11
C PHE A 94 -1.11 -14.47 -9.28
N LEU A 95 -0.49 -15.53 -9.80
CA LEU A 95 -1.14 -16.83 -10.04
C LEU A 95 -1.80 -17.36 -8.76
N GLU A 96 -3.14 -17.49 -8.80
CA GLU A 96 -3.99 -18.05 -7.74
C GLU A 96 -3.86 -17.39 -6.36
N ALA A 97 -3.26 -16.20 -6.30
CA ALA A 97 -2.94 -15.54 -5.04
C ALA A 97 -4.01 -14.53 -4.58
N TYR A 98 -4.94 -14.15 -5.45
CA TYR A 98 -6.03 -13.19 -5.19
C TYR A 98 -5.55 -11.95 -4.41
N ARG A 99 -4.41 -11.39 -4.81
CA ARG A 99 -3.75 -10.32 -4.06
C ARG A 99 -4.52 -9.01 -4.26
N PRO A 100 -4.94 -8.32 -3.18
CA PRO A 100 -5.42 -6.96 -3.30
C PRO A 100 -4.26 -6.03 -3.64
N ILE A 101 -4.52 -5.09 -4.52
CA ILE A 101 -3.57 -4.08 -4.96
C ILE A 101 -4.21 -2.71 -5.02
N ARG A 102 -3.39 -1.66 -4.97
CA ARG A 102 -3.85 -0.28 -5.08
C ARG A 102 -3.00 0.52 -6.06
N LYS A 103 -3.61 1.45 -6.79
CA LYS A 103 -2.92 2.42 -7.63
C LYS A 103 -1.85 3.17 -6.81
N GLY A 104 -0.64 3.20 -7.34
CA GLY A 104 0.54 3.80 -6.73
C GLY A 104 1.32 2.91 -5.76
N ASP A 105 0.87 1.68 -5.51
CA ASP A 105 1.65 0.74 -4.70
C ASP A 105 2.90 0.28 -5.45
N MET A 106 3.96 0.08 -4.66
CA MET A 106 5.18 -0.58 -5.09
C MET A 106 5.21 -2.00 -4.56
N PHE A 107 5.72 -2.95 -5.33
CA PHE A 107 5.98 -4.31 -4.85
C PHE A 107 7.25 -4.89 -5.47
N LEU A 108 7.85 -5.87 -4.77
CA LEU A 108 9.07 -6.54 -5.17
C LEU A 108 8.74 -7.99 -5.54
N VAL A 109 9.14 -8.42 -6.72
CA VAL A 109 9.04 -9.81 -7.16
C VAL A 109 10.45 -10.39 -7.30
N ARG A 110 10.64 -11.62 -6.83
CA ARG A 110 11.91 -12.34 -6.92
C ARG A 110 11.74 -13.55 -7.80
N ASP A 111 12.66 -13.73 -8.73
CA ASP A 111 12.82 -14.97 -9.50
C ASP A 111 14.29 -15.35 -9.57
N GLY A 112 14.62 -16.55 -9.08
CA GLY A 112 16.00 -17.01 -8.91
C GLY A 112 16.87 -16.02 -8.13
N MET A 113 17.92 -15.51 -8.79
CA MET A 113 18.88 -14.56 -8.23
C MET A 113 18.52 -13.09 -8.50
N ARG A 114 17.47 -12.82 -9.27
CA ARG A 114 17.08 -11.45 -9.67
C ARG A 114 15.83 -11.00 -8.94
N ALA A 115 15.75 -9.70 -8.67
CA ALA A 115 14.60 -9.08 -8.02
C ALA A 115 14.21 -7.82 -8.77
N VAL A 116 12.93 -7.68 -9.09
CA VAL A 116 12.40 -6.55 -9.88
C VAL A 116 11.36 -5.82 -9.05
N GLU A 117 11.50 -4.50 -8.97
CA GLU A 117 10.51 -3.63 -8.35
C GLU A 117 9.51 -3.18 -9.40
N PHE A 118 8.22 -3.27 -9.08
CA PHE A 118 7.14 -2.83 -9.94
C PHE A 118 6.29 -1.79 -9.23
N LYS A 119 5.83 -0.81 -10.01
CA LYS A 119 4.84 0.18 -9.60
C LYS A 119 3.50 -0.11 -10.27
N ILE A 120 2.43 0.01 -9.49
CA ILE A 120 1.06 -0.04 -10.02
C ILE A 120 0.70 1.35 -10.53
N ILE A 121 0.69 1.51 -11.84
CA ILE A 121 0.35 2.78 -12.48
C ILE A 121 -1.16 2.97 -12.48
N GLU A 122 -1.90 1.91 -12.82
CA GLU A 122 -3.34 1.98 -12.95
C GLU A 122 -4.05 0.67 -12.62
N THR A 123 -5.28 0.79 -12.14
CA THR A 123 -6.17 -0.33 -11.84
C THR A 123 -7.57 -0.02 -12.35
N ASP A 124 -8.25 -1.04 -12.85
CA ASP A 124 -9.65 -0.98 -13.25
C ASP A 124 -10.38 -2.16 -12.58
N PRO A 125 -11.22 -1.92 -11.56
CA PRO A 125 -11.61 -0.61 -11.04
C PRO A 125 -10.52 0.13 -10.24
N SER A 126 -10.64 1.46 -10.18
CA SER A 126 -9.77 2.36 -9.41
C SER A 126 -10.44 2.74 -8.09
N PRO A 127 -9.69 2.94 -6.99
CA PRO A 127 -8.23 2.95 -6.89
C PRO A 127 -7.59 1.63 -6.44
N TYR A 128 -8.38 0.59 -6.18
CA TYR A 128 -7.90 -0.72 -5.76
C TYR A 128 -8.78 -1.84 -6.32
N CYS A 129 -8.19 -3.02 -6.49
CA CYS A 129 -8.89 -4.22 -6.94
C CYS A 129 -8.15 -5.48 -6.47
N ILE A 130 -8.80 -6.63 -6.55
CA ILE A 130 -8.16 -7.94 -6.37
C ILE A 130 -7.74 -8.48 -7.73
N VAL A 131 -6.46 -8.85 -7.87
CA VAL A 131 -5.97 -9.49 -9.09
C VAL A 131 -6.43 -10.95 -9.10
N ALA A 132 -7.36 -11.26 -10.00
CA ALA A 132 -7.90 -12.58 -10.24
C ALA A 132 -7.28 -13.18 -11.52
N PRO A 133 -7.44 -14.50 -11.79
CA PRO A 133 -6.86 -15.14 -12.96
C PRO A 133 -7.32 -14.57 -14.31
N ASP A 134 -8.50 -13.93 -14.34
CA ASP A 134 -9.10 -13.27 -15.50
C ASP A 134 -8.67 -11.78 -15.64
N THR A 135 -7.99 -11.22 -14.65
CA THR A 135 -7.48 -9.84 -14.70
C THR A 135 -6.37 -9.72 -15.75
N VAL A 136 -6.55 -8.80 -16.70
CA VAL A 136 -5.53 -8.51 -17.73
C VAL A 136 -4.41 -7.66 -17.14
N ILE A 137 -3.18 -8.16 -17.15
CA ILE A 137 -2.01 -7.45 -16.62
C ILE A 137 -1.22 -6.85 -17.79
N HIS A 138 -1.20 -5.53 -17.88
CA HIS A 138 -0.38 -4.81 -18.84
C HIS A 138 0.95 -4.41 -18.18
N CYS A 139 2.05 -4.73 -18.85
CA CYS A 139 3.40 -4.34 -18.43
C CYS A 139 4.20 -3.62 -19.52
N GLU A 140 3.49 -3.03 -20.49
CA GLU A 140 4.07 -2.30 -21.61
C GLU A 140 4.21 -0.81 -21.26
N GLY A 141 5.36 -0.23 -21.58
CA GLY A 141 5.65 1.19 -21.36
C GLY A 141 7.11 1.43 -20.96
N GLU A 142 7.46 2.70 -20.79
CA GLU A 142 8.78 3.09 -20.28
C GLU A 142 8.89 2.75 -18.78
N PRO A 143 10.01 2.20 -18.32
CA PRO A 143 10.24 1.98 -16.90
C PRO A 143 10.13 3.28 -16.09
N VAL A 144 9.65 3.17 -14.86
CA VAL A 144 9.53 4.30 -13.94
C VAL A 144 10.91 4.62 -13.37
N LYS A 145 11.28 5.90 -13.39
CA LYS A 145 12.57 6.34 -12.85
C LYS A 145 12.62 6.23 -11.34
N ARG A 146 13.69 5.63 -10.79
CA ARG A 146 13.87 5.53 -9.33
C ARG A 146 13.88 6.90 -8.63
N GLU A 147 14.54 7.89 -9.23
CA GLU A 147 14.68 9.23 -8.66
C GLU A 147 13.31 9.88 -8.38
N GLU A 148 12.37 9.78 -9.33
CA GLU A 148 11.02 10.32 -9.20
C GLU A 148 10.24 9.65 -8.05
N GLU A 149 10.42 8.33 -7.86
CA GLU A 149 9.81 7.62 -6.74
C GLU A 149 10.46 7.98 -5.39
N GLU A 150 11.77 8.19 -5.35
CA GLU A 150 12.47 8.61 -4.14
C GLU A 150 12.08 10.03 -3.72
N GLU A 151 11.90 10.95 -4.66
CA GLU A 151 11.36 12.27 -4.39
C GLU A 151 9.95 12.20 -3.78
N SER A 152 9.05 11.38 -4.36
CA SER A 152 7.70 11.20 -3.80
C SER A 152 7.71 10.49 -2.44
N LEU A 153 8.69 9.63 -2.17
CA LEU A 153 8.91 9.05 -0.83
C LEU A 153 9.32 10.13 0.18
N ASN A 154 10.17 11.07 -0.25
CA ASN A 154 10.76 12.13 0.57
C ASN A 154 9.87 13.39 0.74
N GLU A 155 8.73 13.48 0.04
CA GLU A 155 7.74 14.56 0.20
C GLU A 155 7.53 14.95 1.67
N VAL A 156 7.65 16.23 2.02
CA VAL A 156 7.66 16.66 3.43
C VAL A 156 6.31 16.37 4.09
N GLY A 157 6.33 15.51 5.11
CA GLY A 157 5.18 15.28 6.00
C GLY A 157 5.33 16.04 7.31
N TYR A 158 4.24 16.10 8.10
CA TYR A 158 4.23 16.75 9.41
C TYR A 158 5.33 16.28 10.38
N ASP A 159 5.82 15.05 10.21
CA ASP A 159 6.90 14.46 11.00
C ASP A 159 8.25 15.17 10.79
N GLY A 160 8.44 15.84 9.64
CA GLY A 160 9.66 16.58 9.31
C GLY A 160 9.69 18.00 9.88
N ILE A 161 8.62 18.49 10.50
CA ILE A 161 8.54 19.86 11.05
C ILE A 161 8.83 19.82 12.55
N GLY A 162 10.10 19.94 12.92
CA GLY A 162 10.53 20.06 14.31
C GLY A 162 10.16 21.42 14.94
N GLY A 163 9.80 21.44 16.22
CA GLY A 163 9.74 22.68 17.03
C GLY A 163 8.38 23.39 17.19
N CYS A 164 7.28 22.90 16.61
CA CYS A 164 5.97 23.59 16.66
C CYS A 164 4.80 22.75 17.21
N LYS A 165 5.04 21.84 18.17
CA LYS A 165 4.00 20.93 18.71
C LYS A 165 2.73 21.65 19.25
N ASN A 166 2.88 22.83 19.87
CA ASN A 166 1.76 23.54 20.51
C ASN A 166 0.88 24.36 19.54
N ASN A 167 1.44 24.88 18.44
CA ASN A 167 0.66 25.64 17.45
C ASN A 167 -0.16 24.73 16.51
N TRP A 168 0.31 23.50 16.28
CA TRP A 168 -0.31 22.55 15.34
C TRP A 168 -1.59 21.91 15.83
N LEU A 169 -1.70 21.66 17.13
CA LEU A 169 -2.95 21.20 17.73
C LEU A 169 -4.07 22.25 17.55
N ARG A 170 -3.72 23.54 17.62
CA ARG A 170 -4.66 24.65 17.39
C ARG A 170 -5.16 24.69 15.95
N LEU A 171 -4.27 24.53 14.97
CA LEU A 171 -4.62 24.51 13.55
C LEU A 171 -5.40 23.26 13.13
N LYS A 172 -5.02 22.06 13.61
CA LYS A 172 -5.80 20.83 13.36
C LYS A 172 -7.21 20.93 13.91
N ARG A 173 -7.38 21.47 15.12
CA ARG A 173 -8.69 21.66 15.74
C ARG A 173 -9.57 22.63 14.93
N TRP A 174 -8.98 23.71 14.39
CA TRP A 174 -9.69 24.67 13.55
C TRP A 174 -10.13 24.08 12.21
N TRP A 175 -9.26 23.33 11.51
CA TRP A 175 -9.60 22.69 10.24
C TRP A 175 -10.65 21.59 10.38
N SER A 176 -10.56 20.79 11.45
CA SER A 176 -11.56 19.74 11.74
C SER A 176 -12.92 20.30 12.15
N TYR A 177 -12.99 21.54 12.63
CA TYR A 177 -14.27 22.21 12.98
C TYR A 177 -14.98 22.83 11.76
N HIS A 178 -14.25 23.14 10.68
CA HIS A 178 -14.83 23.72 9.45
C HIS A 178 -15.05 22.70 8.33
N SER A 179 -14.41 21.54 8.42
CA SER A 179 -14.66 20.41 7.52
C SER A 179 -15.53 19.41 8.26
N ASP A 180 -16.86 19.49 8.08
CA ASP A 180 -17.83 18.47 8.54
C ASP A 180 -17.53 17.11 7.88
N ILE A 181 -16.49 16.44 8.34
CA ILE A 181 -16.15 15.06 7.96
C ILE A 181 -16.15 14.26 9.27
N PRO A 182 -17.09 13.32 9.47
CA PRO A 182 -17.13 12.50 10.67
C PRO A 182 -16.00 11.47 10.61
N SER A 183 -14.82 11.82 11.12
CA SER A 183 -13.76 10.84 11.41
C SER A 183 -13.74 10.55 12.90
N CYS A 184 -14.37 9.44 13.30
CA CYS A 184 -14.19 8.81 14.61
C CYS A 184 -12.69 8.59 14.85
N SER A 185 -12.12 9.47 15.65
CA SER A 185 -10.75 9.36 16.15
C SER A 185 -10.85 8.75 17.54
N VAL A 186 -10.58 7.45 17.66
CA VAL A 186 -10.42 6.84 18.99
C VAL A 186 -9.08 7.32 19.55
N LEU A 187 -9.15 8.24 20.51
CA LEU A 187 -8.08 8.48 21.46
C LEU A 187 -8.04 7.27 22.39
N LEU A 188 -6.92 6.56 22.42
CA LEU A 188 -6.52 5.77 23.58
C LEU A 188 -5.34 6.51 24.22
N VAL A 189 -5.56 6.87 25.49
CA VAL A 189 -4.62 7.54 26.39
C VAL A 189 -3.44 6.64 26.68
#